data_AF-X1BTP0-F1
#
_entry.id   AF-X1BTP0-F1
#
_cell.length_a   1.000
_cell.length_b   1.000
_cell.length_c   1.000
_cell.angle_alpha   90.00
_cell.angle_beta   90.00
_cell.angle_gamma   90.00
#
_symmetry.space_group_name_H-M   'P 1'
#
loop_
_entity.id
_entity.type
_entity.pdbx_description
1 polymer ?
#
loop_
_entity_poly.entity_id
_entity_poly.type
_entity_poly.pdbx_seq_one_letter_code
_entity_poly.pdbx_strand_id
1 'polypeptide(L)'
;FYIILYMIGLSFTNHIIIFSLALPVFLYIIIVYKPDFKKVLCAILFSVIAVSLYLYLIARTIGGAELAWGNTYNLQRLFWHVTGKQYQVWMFSQSLGEIFRNLLNGITILLKDFLFIFIIPIFLGFYYLFKSERRKFWLFLSIFVLNILYTINYSIPDVASYYIPGLISLIFVFTYGLKLIIKYLRWFIILPIAILVPIINYHSCTLRDNTYGLDFGRAYIEQLPQSSLLICGYWDIYSPTIYLRKIKGVRHDLIIIDKELLRRTWYI
;
A
#
# COMPACT_ATOMS: atom_id res chain seq x y z
N PHE A 1 -3.07 -12.67 20.03
CA PHE A 1 -2.00 -13.26 19.21
C PHE A 1 -2.55 -13.90 17.94
N TYR A 2 -3.44 -14.89 18.02
CA TYR A 2 -4.02 -15.57 16.82
C TYR A 2 -4.70 -14.61 15.84
N ILE A 3 -5.59 -13.74 16.33
CA ILE A 3 -6.26 -12.72 15.49
C ILE A 3 -5.24 -11.79 14.81
N ILE A 4 -4.19 -11.39 15.52
CA ILE A 4 -3.14 -10.52 14.97
C ILE A 4 -2.47 -11.20 13.78
N LEU A 5 -2.10 -12.49 13.91
CA LEU A 5 -1.44 -13.23 12.85
C LEU A 5 -2.38 -13.55 11.68
N TYR A 6 -3.66 -13.81 11.96
CA TYR A 6 -4.69 -13.92 10.92
C TYR A 6 -4.81 -12.62 10.12
N MET A 7 -4.89 -11.46 10.79
CA MET A 7 -4.99 -10.14 10.14
C MET A 7 -3.72 -9.79 9.36
N ILE A 8 -2.54 -10.16 9.87
CA ILE A 8 -1.27 -10.05 9.13
C ILE A 8 -1.33 -10.91 7.86
N GLY A 9 -1.78 -12.15 7.96
CA GLY A 9 -1.95 -13.04 6.81
C GLY A 9 -2.93 -12.48 5.77
N LEU A 10 -4.07 -11.91 6.21
CA LEU A 10 -5.00 -11.22 5.32
C LEU A 10 -4.38 -9.97 4.69
N SER A 11 -3.57 -9.22 5.42
CA SER A 11 -2.91 -8.05 4.86
C SER A 11 -1.91 -8.44 3.77
N PHE A 12 -1.26 -9.61 3.89
CA PHE A 12 -0.39 -10.14 2.85
C PHE A 12 -1.14 -10.52 1.57
N THR A 13 -2.43 -10.86 1.64
CA THR A 13 -3.26 -11.12 0.43
C THR A 13 -3.65 -9.85 -0.31
N ASN A 14 -3.47 -8.69 0.32
CA ASN A 14 -3.66 -7.38 -0.30
C ASN A 14 -2.34 -6.81 -0.82
N HIS A 15 -1.29 -6.71 0.02
CA HIS A 15 -0.03 -6.09 -0.41
C HIS A 15 1.19 -6.56 0.40
N ILE A 16 2.28 -6.92 -0.29
CA ILE A 16 3.51 -7.48 0.32
C ILE A 16 4.26 -6.50 1.25
N ILE A 17 4.08 -5.19 1.04
CA ILE A 17 4.67 -4.12 1.89
C ILE A 17 4.37 -4.29 3.37
N ILE A 18 3.27 -4.98 3.71
CA ILE A 18 2.91 -5.25 5.10
C ILE A 18 4.01 -6.00 5.84
N PHE A 19 4.93 -6.69 5.16
CA PHE A 19 6.13 -7.28 5.77
C PHE A 19 6.87 -6.29 6.68
N SER A 20 6.97 -5.02 6.27
CA SER A 20 7.60 -3.96 7.06
C SER A 20 6.96 -3.75 8.44
N LEU A 21 5.67 -4.04 8.59
CA LEU A 21 4.95 -4.03 9.86
C LEU A 21 4.91 -5.42 10.51
N ALA A 22 4.62 -6.45 9.73
CA ALA A 22 4.39 -7.81 10.19
C ALA A 22 5.61 -8.41 10.89
N LEU A 23 6.80 -8.26 10.30
CA LEU A 23 8.03 -8.81 10.88
C LEU A 23 8.36 -8.18 12.25
N PRO A 24 8.45 -6.83 12.39
CA PRO A 24 8.66 -6.21 13.70
C PRO A 24 7.60 -6.56 14.73
N VAL A 25 6.31 -6.57 14.35
CA VAL A 25 5.22 -6.92 15.28
C VAL A 25 5.34 -8.36 15.75
N PHE A 26 5.61 -9.30 14.85
CA PHE A 26 5.83 -10.70 15.21
C PHE A 26 7.01 -10.83 16.17
N LEU A 27 8.18 -10.27 15.82
CA LEU A 27 9.37 -10.31 16.67
C LEU A 27 9.13 -9.67 18.05
N TYR A 28 8.45 -8.53 18.10
CA TYR A 28 8.06 -7.88 19.35
C TYR A 28 7.19 -8.80 20.21
N ILE A 29 6.20 -9.47 19.61
CA ILE A 29 5.34 -10.39 20.36
C ILE A 29 6.15 -11.55 20.96
N ILE A 30 7.04 -12.15 20.16
CA ILE A 30 7.90 -13.27 20.61
C ILE A 30 8.83 -12.82 21.74
N ILE A 31 9.51 -11.68 21.59
CA ILE A 31 10.51 -11.19 22.55
C ILE A 31 9.85 -10.71 23.85
N VAL A 32 8.71 -10.02 23.76
CA VAL A 32 8.06 -9.36 24.91
C VAL A 32 7.17 -10.31 25.69
N TYR A 33 6.30 -11.04 24.98
CA TYR A 33 5.27 -11.88 25.62
C TYR A 33 5.66 -13.35 25.69
N LYS A 34 6.72 -13.77 24.97
CA LYS A 34 7.29 -15.13 25.02
C LYS A 34 6.22 -16.24 25.00
N PRO A 35 5.29 -16.23 24.00
CA PRO A 35 4.32 -17.29 23.87
C PRO A 35 5.02 -18.64 23.71
N ASP A 36 4.44 -19.69 24.31
CA ASP A 36 4.94 -21.05 24.13
C ASP A 36 4.88 -21.50 22.66
N PHE A 37 5.66 -22.54 22.33
CA PHE A 37 5.78 -23.04 20.96
C PHE A 37 4.42 -23.44 20.36
N LYS A 38 3.51 -24.03 21.15
CA LYS A 38 2.18 -24.43 20.66
C LYS A 38 1.37 -23.20 20.26
N LYS A 39 1.39 -22.13 21.05
CA LYS A 39 0.74 -20.86 20.71
C LYS A 39 1.33 -20.23 19.46
N VAL A 40 2.64 -20.27 19.28
CA VAL A 40 3.29 -19.76 18.05
C VAL A 40 2.85 -20.57 16.84
N LEU A 41 2.87 -21.89 16.93
CA LEU A 41 2.44 -22.78 15.85
C LEU A 41 0.97 -22.53 15.48
N CYS A 42 0.07 -22.47 16.46
CA CYS A 42 -1.33 -22.14 16.22
C CYS A 42 -1.48 -20.75 15.57
N ALA A 43 -0.74 -19.72 16.00
CA ALA A 43 -0.82 -18.40 15.39
C ALA A 43 -0.34 -18.39 13.93
N ILE A 44 0.72 -19.15 13.62
CA ILE A 44 1.19 -19.33 12.25
C ILE A 44 0.12 -20.02 11.41
N LEU A 45 -0.55 -21.06 11.91
CA LEU A 45 -1.66 -21.72 11.21
C LEU A 45 -2.79 -20.74 10.87
N PHE A 46 -3.15 -19.84 11.78
CA PHE A 46 -4.12 -18.77 11.50
C PHE A 46 -3.66 -17.84 10.37
N SER A 47 -2.38 -17.46 10.34
CA SER A 47 -1.82 -16.69 9.22
C SER A 47 -1.87 -17.47 7.91
N VAL A 48 -1.53 -18.76 7.91
CA VAL A 48 -1.60 -19.63 6.73
C VAL A 48 -3.02 -19.75 6.20
N ILE A 49 -4.02 -19.90 7.08
CA ILE A 49 -5.43 -19.91 6.70
C ILE A 49 -5.80 -18.60 5.99
N ALA A 50 -5.38 -17.45 6.51
CA ALA A 50 -5.64 -16.17 5.86
C ALA A 50 -4.91 -16.04 4.49
N VAL A 51 -3.64 -16.41 4.43
CA VAL A 51 -2.83 -16.39 3.18
C VAL A 51 -3.39 -17.36 2.14
N SER A 52 -4.05 -18.45 2.55
CA SER A 52 -4.67 -19.41 1.63
C SER A 52 -5.75 -18.79 0.72
N LEU A 53 -6.26 -17.59 1.04
CA LEU A 53 -7.14 -16.84 0.14
C LEU A 53 -6.50 -16.53 -1.21
N TYR A 54 -5.17 -16.55 -1.33
CA TYR A 54 -4.49 -16.48 -2.63
C TYR A 54 -4.93 -17.59 -3.60
N LEU A 55 -5.38 -18.75 -3.11
CA LEU A 55 -5.93 -19.83 -3.94
C LEU A 55 -7.20 -19.41 -4.71
N TYR A 56 -7.92 -18.38 -4.24
CA TYR A 56 -9.00 -17.76 -4.99
C TYR A 56 -8.55 -17.31 -6.38
N LEU A 57 -7.32 -16.81 -6.51
CA LEU A 57 -6.80 -16.37 -7.81
C LEU A 57 -6.65 -17.54 -8.79
N ILE A 58 -6.28 -18.73 -8.29
CA ILE A 58 -6.24 -19.95 -9.11
C ILE A 58 -7.64 -20.32 -9.57
N ALA A 59 -8.58 -20.42 -8.63
CA ALA A 59 -9.96 -20.78 -8.92
C ALA A 59 -10.61 -19.81 -9.93
N ARG A 60 -10.37 -18.50 -9.79
CA ARG A 60 -10.87 -17.48 -10.72
C ARG A 60 -10.22 -17.57 -12.09
N THR A 61 -8.92 -17.81 -12.16
CA THR A 61 -8.21 -17.94 -13.44
C THR A 61 -8.71 -19.16 -14.21
N ILE A 62 -8.80 -20.32 -13.55
CA ILE A 62 -9.31 -21.56 -14.17
C ILE A 62 -10.79 -21.40 -14.55
N GLY A 63 -11.57 -20.69 -13.75
CA GLY A 63 -12.96 -20.37 -14.02
C GLY A 63 -13.18 -19.33 -15.13
N GLY A 64 -12.16 -18.97 -15.91
CA GLY A 64 -12.28 -18.06 -17.05
C GLY A 64 -12.47 -16.60 -16.68
N ALA A 65 -11.83 -16.13 -15.61
CA ALA A 65 -11.86 -14.70 -15.26
C ALA A 65 -11.36 -13.84 -16.43
N GLU A 66 -12.20 -12.89 -16.86
CA GLU A 66 -11.90 -11.92 -17.93
C GLU A 66 -10.59 -11.15 -17.69
N LEU A 67 -10.29 -10.85 -16.41
CA LEU A 67 -9.07 -10.19 -15.98
C LEU A 67 -8.30 -11.12 -15.04
N ALA A 68 -7.34 -11.85 -15.59
CA ALA A 68 -6.46 -12.75 -14.86
C ALA A 68 -5.02 -12.21 -14.81
N TRP A 69 -4.77 -11.18 -14.00
CA TRP A 69 -3.44 -10.55 -13.87
C TRP A 69 -2.37 -11.56 -13.45
N GLY A 70 -1.41 -11.83 -14.34
CA GLY A 70 -0.37 -12.84 -14.11
C GLY A 70 -0.76 -14.25 -14.57
N ASN A 71 -2.03 -14.50 -14.91
CA ASN A 71 -2.62 -15.80 -15.23
C ASN A 71 -2.23 -16.87 -14.20
N THR A 72 -2.77 -16.76 -12.98
CA THR A 72 -2.43 -17.62 -11.84
C THR A 72 -3.08 -19.01 -11.95
N TYR A 73 -2.98 -19.72 -13.06
CA TYR A 73 -3.64 -21.02 -13.26
C TYR A 73 -2.97 -22.20 -12.54
N ASN A 74 -1.76 -22.02 -12.00
CA ASN A 74 -1.01 -23.05 -11.28
C ASN A 74 -0.19 -22.46 -10.12
N LEU A 75 0.43 -23.34 -9.31
CA LEU A 75 1.22 -22.93 -8.14
C LEU A 75 2.44 -22.08 -8.49
N GLN A 76 3.09 -22.33 -9.63
CA GLN A 76 4.24 -21.53 -10.06
C GLN A 76 3.83 -20.09 -10.38
N ARG A 77 2.76 -19.91 -11.16
CA ARG A 77 2.21 -18.59 -11.51
C ARG A 77 1.68 -17.88 -10.26
N LEU A 78 1.06 -18.61 -9.33
CA LEU A 78 0.66 -18.07 -8.04
C LEU A 78 1.87 -17.57 -7.25
N PHE A 79 2.94 -18.35 -7.18
CA PHE A 79 4.18 -17.95 -6.51
C PHE A 79 4.77 -16.69 -7.15
N TRP A 80 4.77 -16.58 -8.48
CA TRP A 80 5.20 -15.37 -9.18
C TRP A 80 4.33 -14.16 -8.86
N HIS A 81 3.01 -14.36 -8.72
CA HIS A 81 2.10 -13.30 -8.30
C HIS A 81 2.40 -12.84 -6.88
N VAL A 82 2.45 -13.76 -5.91
CA VAL A 82 2.72 -13.48 -4.49
C VAL A 82 4.06 -12.78 -4.29
N THR A 83 5.09 -13.19 -5.03
CA THR A 83 6.44 -12.58 -4.97
C THR A 83 6.58 -11.30 -5.78
N GLY A 84 5.53 -10.89 -6.50
CA GLY A 84 5.55 -9.72 -7.37
C GLY A 84 6.57 -9.84 -8.51
N LYS A 85 6.84 -11.05 -9.02
CA LYS A 85 7.92 -11.34 -9.98
C LYS A 85 7.94 -10.39 -11.18
N GLN A 86 6.76 -10.05 -11.70
CA GLN A 86 6.61 -9.14 -12.84
C GLN A 86 6.92 -7.66 -12.54
N TYR A 87 6.90 -7.27 -11.26
CA TYR A 87 7.13 -5.93 -10.75
C TYR A 87 8.56 -5.69 -10.24
N GLN A 88 9.35 -6.76 -10.08
CA GLN A 88 10.71 -6.68 -9.53
C GLN A 88 11.66 -5.80 -10.34
N VAL A 89 11.39 -5.56 -11.63
CA VAL A 89 12.20 -4.66 -12.47
C VAL A 89 12.24 -3.21 -11.95
N TRP A 90 11.19 -2.79 -11.25
CA TRP A 90 11.08 -1.47 -10.64
C TRP A 90 11.64 -1.42 -9.22
N MET A 91 12.20 -2.52 -8.72
CA MET A 91 12.66 -2.65 -7.35
C MET A 91 14.16 -2.96 -7.27
N PHE A 92 14.87 -2.29 -6.36
CA PHE A 92 16.28 -2.57 -6.03
C PHE A 92 17.23 -2.56 -7.24
N SER A 93 16.86 -1.84 -8.31
CA SER A 93 17.62 -1.69 -9.56
C SER A 93 18.10 -0.26 -9.77
N GLN A 94 17.74 0.65 -8.86
CA GLN A 94 18.01 2.08 -8.95
C GLN A 94 19.48 2.42 -8.66
N SER A 95 19.95 3.49 -9.28
CA SER A 95 21.23 4.11 -8.92
C SER A 95 21.18 4.73 -7.52
N LEU A 96 22.34 4.90 -6.87
CA LEU A 96 22.42 5.58 -5.56
C LEU A 96 21.83 7.00 -5.59
N GLY A 97 21.99 7.72 -6.71
CA GLY A 97 21.41 9.04 -6.89
C GLY A 97 19.87 9.02 -6.95
N GLU A 98 19.28 8.00 -7.56
CA GLU A 98 17.82 7.80 -7.56
C GLU A 98 17.30 7.43 -6.17
N ILE A 99 17.98 6.52 -5.47
CA ILE A 99 17.62 6.14 -4.10
C ILE A 99 17.63 7.38 -3.19
N PHE A 100 18.64 8.25 -3.32
CA PHE A 100 18.70 9.49 -2.56
C PHE A 100 17.56 10.46 -2.90
N ARG A 101 17.22 10.61 -4.19
CA ARG A 101 16.05 11.41 -4.61
C ARG A 101 14.75 10.84 -4.05
N ASN A 102 14.57 9.52 -4.09
CA ASN A 102 13.41 8.85 -3.53
C ASN A 102 13.33 9.03 -2.01
N LEU A 103 14.47 9.02 -1.32
CA LEU A 103 14.54 9.33 0.12
C LEU A 103 14.08 10.77 0.41
N LEU A 104 14.57 11.76 -0.33
CA LEU A 104 14.15 13.16 -0.17
C LEU A 104 12.65 13.35 -0.47
N ASN A 105 12.15 12.68 -1.51
CA ASN A 105 10.72 12.68 -1.85
C ASN A 105 9.90 12.04 -0.72
N GLY A 106 10.33 10.89 -0.19
CA GLY A 106 9.70 10.22 0.94
C GLY A 106 9.66 11.08 2.21
N ILE A 107 10.78 11.72 2.55
CA ILE A 107 10.84 12.68 3.67
C ILE A 107 9.84 13.82 3.44
N THR A 108 9.77 14.35 2.21
CA THR A 108 8.84 15.44 1.87
C THR A 108 7.38 15.00 2.01
N ILE A 109 7.03 13.79 1.55
CA ILE A 109 5.69 13.21 1.71
C ILE A 109 5.34 13.11 3.20
N LEU A 110 6.21 12.47 3.99
CA LEU A 110 5.97 12.29 5.43
C LEU A 110 5.86 13.63 6.18
N LEU A 111 6.71 14.60 5.86
CA LEU A 111 6.63 15.93 6.46
C LEU A 111 5.30 16.61 6.13
N LYS A 112 4.83 16.54 4.88
CA LYS A 112 3.53 17.08 4.47
C LYS A 112 2.38 16.38 5.19
N ASP A 113 2.42 15.07 5.35
CA ASP A 113 1.39 14.30 6.06
C ASP A 113 1.28 14.72 7.53
N PHE A 114 2.38 15.18 8.14
CA PHE A 114 2.42 15.75 9.48
C PHE A 114 2.37 17.29 9.51
N LEU A 115 1.91 17.93 8.42
CA LEU A 115 1.83 19.40 8.28
C LEU A 115 3.12 20.15 8.66
N PHE A 116 4.27 19.48 8.54
CA PHE A 116 5.60 19.88 9.02
C PHE A 116 5.70 20.08 10.54
N ILE A 117 4.72 20.72 11.18
CA ILE A 117 4.72 21.07 12.61
C ILE A 117 4.49 19.86 13.52
N PHE A 118 3.70 18.87 13.09
CA PHE A 118 3.40 17.68 13.88
C PHE A 118 4.53 16.64 13.85
N ILE A 119 5.69 16.97 13.27
CA ILE A 119 6.92 16.17 13.41
C ILE A 119 7.52 16.30 14.82
N ILE A 120 7.31 17.42 15.51
CA ILE A 120 7.91 17.68 16.83
C ILE A 120 7.47 16.62 17.85
N PRO A 121 6.17 16.28 17.99
CA PRO A 121 5.77 15.21 18.89
C PRO A 121 6.27 13.82 18.46
N ILE A 122 6.60 13.58 17.20
CA ILE A 122 7.23 12.31 16.78
C ILE A 122 8.63 12.19 17.40
N PHE A 123 9.46 13.23 17.29
CA PHE A 123 10.80 13.23 17.91
C PHE A 123 10.72 13.07 19.43
N LEU A 124 9.81 13.79 20.09
CA LEU A 124 9.57 13.64 21.52
C LEU A 124 9.05 12.24 21.89
N GLY A 125 8.24 11.63 21.02
CA GLY A 125 7.75 10.26 21.18
C GLY A 125 8.87 9.24 21.12
N PHE A 126 9.77 9.33 20.14
CA PHE A 126 10.95 8.48 20.08
C PHE A 126 11.87 8.67 21.29
N TYR A 127 12.09 9.92 21.72
CA TYR A 127 12.86 10.22 22.93
C TYR A 127 12.23 9.55 24.18
N TYR A 128 10.92 9.72 24.38
CA TYR A 128 10.20 9.09 25.48
C TYR A 128 10.32 7.56 25.43
N LEU A 129 10.05 6.97 24.27
CA LEU A 129 10.12 5.52 24.08
C LEU A 129 11.53 5.00 24.33
N PHE A 130 12.57 5.71 23.90
CA PHE A 130 13.95 5.31 24.15
C PHE A 130 14.30 5.30 25.63
N LYS A 131 13.80 6.27 26.40
CA LYS A 131 14.07 6.39 27.84
C LYS A 131 13.24 5.45 28.70
N SER A 132 11.97 5.24 28.35
CA SER A 132 11.01 4.56 29.23
C SER A 132 10.54 3.20 28.71
N GLU A 133 10.52 3.00 27.39
CA GLU A 133 9.80 1.89 26.74
C GLU A 133 10.63 1.30 25.58
N ARG A 134 11.89 0.94 25.88
CA ARG A 134 12.93 0.59 24.90
C ARG A 134 12.52 -0.50 23.88
N ARG A 135 11.69 -1.46 24.29
CA ARG A 135 11.16 -2.50 23.38
C ARG A 135 10.20 -1.92 22.35
N LYS A 136 9.32 -0.98 22.75
CA LYS A 136 8.39 -0.28 21.84
C LYS A 136 9.14 0.69 20.93
N PHE A 137 10.20 1.35 21.44
CA PHE A 137 11.11 2.15 20.60
C PHE A 137 11.62 1.34 19.40
N TRP A 138 12.22 0.17 19.65
CA TRP A 138 12.76 -0.66 18.59
C TRP A 138 11.67 -1.26 17.68
N LEU A 139 10.50 -1.58 18.22
CA LEU A 139 9.34 -1.97 17.40
C LEU A 139 9.00 -0.88 16.38
N PHE A 140 8.68 0.32 16.83
CA PHE A 140 8.23 1.38 15.92
C PHE A 140 9.35 1.87 14.98
N LEU A 141 10.59 1.95 15.48
CA LEU A 141 11.74 2.32 14.66
C LEU A 141 11.98 1.29 13.54
N SER A 142 11.92 0.00 13.85
CA SER A 142 12.13 -1.04 12.82
C SER A 142 11.02 -1.08 11.77
N ILE A 143 9.76 -0.86 12.16
CA ILE A 143 8.65 -0.72 11.18
C ILE A 143 8.94 0.43 10.22
N PHE A 144 9.28 1.60 10.78
CA PHE A 144 9.57 2.78 9.99
C PHE A 144 10.76 2.56 9.05
N VAL A 145 11.89 2.07 9.57
CA VAL A 145 13.11 1.84 8.78
C VAL A 145 12.87 0.80 7.68
N LEU A 146 12.24 -0.34 7.97
CA LEU A 146 11.96 -1.37 6.95
C LEU A 146 11.02 -0.84 5.86
N ASN A 147 10.03 -0.04 6.23
CA ASN A 147 9.13 0.58 5.26
C ASN A 147 9.88 1.58 4.37
N ILE A 148 10.68 2.49 4.95
CA ILE A 148 11.51 3.43 4.19
C ILE A 148 12.44 2.70 3.23
N LEU A 149 13.18 1.69 3.71
CA LEU A 149 14.11 0.91 2.90
C LEU A 149 13.42 0.25 1.70
N TYR A 150 12.20 -0.27 1.88
CA TYR A 150 11.43 -0.79 0.77
C TYR A 150 11.04 0.33 -0.22
N THR A 151 10.47 1.42 0.29
CA THR A 151 9.89 2.49 -0.56
C THR A 151 10.93 3.24 -1.38
N ILE A 152 12.11 3.53 -0.83
CA ILE A 152 13.15 4.27 -1.56
C ILE A 152 13.76 3.44 -2.69
N ASN A 153 13.66 2.11 -2.59
CA ASN A 153 14.07 1.15 -3.61
C ASN A 153 12.92 0.74 -4.53
N TYR A 154 11.81 1.49 -4.55
CA TYR A 154 10.69 1.18 -5.43
C TYR A 154 10.26 2.42 -6.22
N SER A 155 10.47 2.40 -7.53
CA SER A 155 10.24 3.56 -8.41
C SER A 155 8.96 3.40 -9.21
N ILE A 156 7.86 3.94 -8.69
CA ILE A 156 6.54 3.99 -9.33
C ILE A 156 5.91 5.39 -9.16
N PRO A 157 4.98 5.80 -10.05
CA PRO A 157 4.35 7.13 -9.98
C PRO A 157 3.59 7.42 -8.68
N ASP A 158 2.97 6.41 -8.07
CA ASP A 158 2.04 6.49 -6.94
C ASP A 158 2.59 5.88 -5.64
N VAL A 159 3.89 6.04 -5.40
CA VAL A 159 4.60 5.45 -4.25
C VAL A 159 4.10 5.93 -2.87
N ALA A 160 3.37 7.06 -2.80
CA ALA A 160 2.91 7.66 -1.54
C ALA A 160 2.15 6.67 -0.63
N SER A 161 1.27 5.84 -1.21
CA SER A 161 0.49 4.83 -0.46
C SER A 161 1.36 3.76 0.19
N TYR A 162 2.59 3.55 -0.29
CA TYR A 162 3.49 2.54 0.24
C TYR A 162 4.13 2.96 1.57
N TYR A 163 4.04 4.25 1.94
CA TYR A 163 4.48 4.76 3.23
C TYR A 163 3.49 4.49 4.37
N ILE A 164 2.28 3.97 4.09
CA ILE A 164 1.23 3.74 5.11
C ILE A 164 1.74 2.95 6.34
N PRO A 165 2.48 1.82 6.21
CA PRO A 165 3.00 1.12 7.38
C PRO A 165 3.94 1.98 8.24
N GLY A 166 4.80 2.79 7.61
CA GLY A 166 5.66 3.76 8.29
C GLY A 166 4.85 4.86 8.96
N LEU A 167 3.86 5.42 8.27
CA LEU A 167 2.94 6.44 8.81
C LEU A 167 2.20 5.93 10.05
N ILE A 168 1.66 4.70 10.03
CA ILE A 168 1.01 4.10 11.19
C ILE A 168 1.98 4.03 12.38
N SER A 169 3.23 3.59 12.14
CA SER A 169 4.27 3.57 13.18
C SER A 169 4.51 4.97 13.76
N LEU A 170 4.66 5.97 12.91
CA LEU A 170 4.87 7.36 13.32
C LEU A 170 3.66 7.94 14.08
N ILE A 171 2.42 7.60 13.71
CA ILE A 171 1.21 8.01 14.43
C ILE A 171 1.23 7.45 15.86
N PHE A 172 1.59 6.18 16.05
CA PHE A 172 1.72 5.64 17.41
C PHE A 172 2.80 6.35 18.20
N VAL A 173 3.98 6.57 17.62
CA VAL A 173 5.08 7.33 18.26
C VAL A 173 4.64 8.75 18.61
N PHE A 174 3.92 9.42 17.70
CA PHE A 174 3.35 10.76 17.91
C PHE A 174 2.49 10.81 19.18
N THR A 175 1.65 9.81 19.44
CA THR A 175 0.84 9.77 20.68
C THR A 175 1.69 9.74 21.95
N TYR A 176 2.86 9.09 21.93
CA TYR A 176 3.77 9.09 23.09
C TYR A 176 4.42 10.46 23.29
N GLY A 177 4.77 11.17 22.22
CA GLY A 177 5.30 12.52 22.36
C GLY A 177 4.25 13.54 22.76
N LEU A 178 3.00 13.38 22.30
CA LEU A 178 1.89 14.18 22.77
C LEU A 178 1.73 14.13 24.29
N LYS A 179 1.95 12.97 24.94
CA LYS A 179 1.90 12.87 26.41
C LYS A 179 2.86 13.83 27.11
N LEU A 180 4.01 14.14 26.51
CA LEU A 180 4.98 15.05 27.09
C LEU A 180 4.56 16.52 27.00
N ILE A 181 3.82 16.89 25.95
CA ILE A 181 3.46 18.27 25.67
C ILE A 181 2.01 18.62 26.03
N ILE A 182 1.11 17.63 26.13
CA ILE A 182 -0.33 17.86 26.32
C ILE A 182 -0.62 18.60 27.64
N LYS A 183 0.22 18.44 28.67
CA LYS A 183 0.11 19.18 29.93
C LYS A 183 0.28 20.69 29.78
N TYR A 184 0.94 21.15 28.72
CA TYR A 184 1.11 22.57 28.39
C TYR A 184 0.03 23.08 27.42
N LEU A 185 -0.78 22.19 26.85
CA LEU A 185 -1.83 22.52 25.90
C LEU A 185 -3.18 22.51 26.62
N ARG A 186 -3.98 23.55 26.39
CA ARG A 186 -5.35 23.63 26.91
C ARG A 186 -6.33 23.10 25.86
N TRP A 187 -7.46 22.57 26.32
CA TRP A 187 -8.49 22.00 25.43
C TRP A 187 -8.97 22.99 24.37
N PHE A 188 -9.04 24.28 24.70
CA PHE A 188 -9.43 25.34 23.77
C PHE A 188 -8.39 25.65 22.68
N ILE A 189 -7.17 25.10 22.77
CA ILE A 189 -6.16 25.14 21.68
C ILE A 189 -6.26 23.86 20.84
N ILE A 190 -6.40 22.71 21.51
CA ILE A 190 -6.42 21.39 20.87
C ILE A 190 -7.69 21.23 20.01
N LEU A 191 -8.85 21.61 20.55
CA LEU A 191 -10.14 21.40 19.90
C LEU A 191 -10.25 22.16 18.56
N PRO A 192 -9.90 23.47 18.47
CA PRO A 192 -9.87 24.15 17.18
C PRO A 192 -8.91 23.49 16.19
N ILE A 193 -7.70 23.10 16.61
CA ILE A 193 -6.73 22.44 15.70
C ILE A 193 -7.30 21.12 15.18
N ALA A 194 -7.87 20.29 16.05
CA ALA A 194 -8.44 18.99 15.69
C ALA A 194 -9.64 19.11 14.73
N ILE A 195 -10.37 20.23 14.76
CA ILE A 195 -11.52 20.50 13.88
C ILE A 195 -11.09 21.19 12.58
N LEU A 196 -10.26 22.24 12.68
CA LEU A 196 -9.88 23.06 11.54
C LEU A 196 -8.99 22.30 10.55
N VAL A 197 -8.07 21.45 11.04
CA VAL A 197 -7.17 20.70 10.14
C VAL A 197 -7.95 19.79 9.18
N PRO A 198 -8.88 18.92 9.64
CA PRO A 198 -9.72 18.15 8.74
C PRO A 198 -10.61 19.01 7.83
N ILE A 199 -11.19 20.10 8.33
CA ILE A 199 -12.06 20.98 7.52
C ILE A 199 -11.28 21.60 6.37
N ILE A 200 -10.11 22.17 6.64
CA ILE A 200 -9.27 22.83 5.63
C ILE A 200 -8.75 21.80 4.62
N ASN A 201 -8.38 20.61 5.06
CA ASN A 201 -7.85 19.55 4.18
C ASN A 201 -8.94 18.73 3.49
N TYR A 202 -10.23 18.88 3.84
CA TYR A 202 -11.30 18.03 3.34
C TYR A 202 -11.33 17.95 1.81
N HIS A 203 -11.20 19.10 1.14
CA HIS A 203 -11.23 19.18 -0.32
C HIS A 203 -10.06 18.43 -0.97
N SER A 204 -8.88 18.44 -0.36
CA SER A 204 -7.70 17.72 -0.86
C SER A 204 -7.75 16.22 -0.56
N CYS A 205 -8.52 15.80 0.43
CA CYS A 205 -8.62 14.40 0.87
C CYS A 205 -9.87 13.67 0.37
N THR A 206 -10.78 14.38 -0.31
CA THR A 206 -12.02 13.80 -0.84
C THR A 206 -11.88 13.53 -2.34
N LEU A 207 -12.18 12.29 -2.74
CA LEU A 207 -12.36 11.92 -4.15
C LEU A 207 -13.86 11.79 -4.48
N ARG A 208 -14.72 12.41 -3.66
CA ARG A 208 -16.17 12.45 -3.90
C ARG A 208 -16.41 13.05 -5.29
N ASP A 209 -17.27 12.40 -6.05
CA ASP A 209 -17.65 12.79 -7.41
C ASP A 209 -16.48 12.81 -8.43
N ASN A 210 -15.33 12.21 -8.10
CA ASN A 210 -14.25 12.07 -9.06
C ASN A 210 -14.57 10.99 -10.10
N THR A 211 -15.06 11.43 -11.26
CA THR A 211 -15.34 10.58 -12.43
C THR A 211 -14.25 10.65 -13.50
N TYR A 212 -13.13 11.32 -13.22
CA TYR A 212 -12.10 11.66 -14.22
C TYR A 212 -11.66 10.44 -15.05
N GLY A 213 -11.29 9.33 -14.40
CA GLY A 213 -10.84 8.13 -15.13
C GLY A 213 -11.92 7.54 -16.04
N LEU A 214 -13.19 7.60 -15.63
CA LEU A 214 -14.32 7.12 -16.42
C LEU A 214 -14.59 8.04 -17.61
N ASP A 215 -14.66 9.35 -17.37
CA ASP A 215 -14.94 10.36 -18.39
C ASP A 215 -13.80 10.45 -19.41
N PHE A 216 -12.56 10.41 -18.93
CA PHE A 216 -11.36 10.38 -19.77
C PHE A 216 -11.34 9.15 -20.67
N GLY A 217 -11.56 7.96 -20.12
CA GLY A 217 -11.62 6.73 -20.90
C GLY A 217 -12.76 6.73 -21.93
N ARG A 218 -13.93 7.27 -21.55
CA ARG A 218 -15.10 7.38 -22.43
C ARG A 218 -14.83 8.34 -23.59
N ALA A 219 -14.36 9.55 -23.29
CA ALA A 219 -14.04 10.56 -24.30
C ALA A 219 -13.04 10.04 -25.34
N TYR A 220 -12.06 9.24 -24.90
CA TYR A 220 -11.06 8.66 -25.80
C TYR A 220 -11.64 7.67 -26.80
N ILE A 221 -12.58 6.81 -26.37
CA ILE A 221 -13.11 5.74 -27.19
C ILE A 221 -14.32 6.17 -28.02
N GLU A 222 -15.12 7.12 -27.56
CA GLU A 222 -16.36 7.53 -28.26
C GLU A 222 -16.08 8.21 -29.61
N GLN A 223 -14.98 8.94 -29.73
CA GLN A 223 -14.58 9.61 -30.96
C GLN A 223 -13.99 8.68 -32.03
N LEU A 224 -13.70 7.41 -31.69
CA LEU A 224 -13.06 6.49 -32.62
C LEU A 224 -14.03 6.00 -33.72
N PRO A 225 -13.55 5.76 -34.95
CA PRO A 225 -14.37 5.14 -35.99
C PRO A 225 -14.97 3.80 -35.54
N GLN A 226 -16.11 3.42 -36.11
CA GLN A 226 -16.76 2.14 -35.82
C GLN A 226 -15.84 0.96 -36.17
N SER A 227 -15.83 -0.07 -35.33
CA SER A 227 -15.08 -1.32 -35.52
C SER A 227 -13.58 -1.12 -35.74
N SER A 228 -13.00 -0.09 -35.11
CA SER A 228 -11.58 0.22 -35.20
C SER A 228 -10.74 -0.48 -34.12
N LEU A 229 -9.44 -0.59 -34.41
CA LEU A 229 -8.41 -1.05 -33.48
C LEU A 229 -7.71 0.16 -32.86
N LEU A 230 -7.74 0.27 -31.53
CA LEU A 230 -6.94 1.21 -30.76
C LEU A 230 -5.73 0.48 -30.15
N ILE A 231 -4.53 0.88 -30.55
CA ILE A 231 -3.28 0.48 -29.87
C ILE A 231 -2.83 1.65 -28.99
N CYS A 232 -2.85 1.47 -27.67
CA CYS A 232 -2.43 2.50 -26.73
C CYS A 232 -1.22 2.02 -25.90
N GLY A 233 -0.47 2.96 -25.33
CA GLY A 233 0.60 2.65 -24.37
C GLY A 233 0.43 3.34 -23.03
N TYR A 234 -0.78 3.84 -22.77
CA TYR A 234 -1.08 4.59 -21.56
C TYR A 234 -2.16 3.86 -20.77
N TRP A 235 -1.78 3.43 -19.57
CA TRP A 235 -2.59 2.60 -18.68
C TRP A 235 -3.91 3.28 -18.30
N ASP A 236 -3.92 4.61 -18.14
CA ASP A 236 -5.11 5.36 -17.76
C ASP A 236 -6.13 5.48 -18.90
N ILE A 237 -5.75 5.15 -20.15
CA ILE A 237 -6.70 4.95 -21.25
C ILE A 237 -7.17 3.50 -21.25
N TYR A 238 -6.24 2.55 -21.15
CA TYR A 238 -6.59 1.14 -21.26
C TYR A 238 -7.51 0.68 -20.12
N SER A 239 -7.13 0.94 -18.87
CA SER A 239 -7.80 0.36 -17.70
C SER A 239 -9.28 0.77 -17.54
N PRO A 240 -9.72 2.03 -17.74
CA PRO A 240 -11.14 2.37 -17.63
C PRO A 240 -11.96 1.80 -18.79
N THR A 241 -11.35 1.66 -19.98
CA THR A 241 -12.04 1.13 -21.16
C THR A 241 -12.39 -0.35 -21.05
N ILE A 242 -11.68 -1.10 -20.19
CA ILE A 242 -12.06 -2.47 -19.83
C ILE A 242 -13.45 -2.47 -19.18
N TYR A 243 -13.66 -1.62 -18.18
CA TYR A 243 -14.95 -1.51 -17.49
C TYR A 243 -16.04 -0.96 -18.42
N LEU A 244 -15.73 0.10 -19.17
CA LEU A 244 -16.67 0.71 -20.11
C LEU A 244 -17.19 -0.28 -21.15
N ARG A 245 -16.29 -1.08 -21.73
CA ARG A 245 -16.67 -2.15 -22.65
C ARG A 245 -17.34 -3.27 -21.86
N LYS A 246 -16.60 -4.04 -21.07
CA LYS A 246 -17.06 -5.32 -20.52
C LYS A 246 -18.28 -5.22 -19.58
N ILE A 247 -18.43 -4.12 -18.84
CA ILE A 247 -19.51 -3.96 -17.86
C ILE A 247 -20.57 -2.95 -18.33
N LYS A 248 -20.17 -1.81 -18.90
CA LYS A 248 -21.12 -0.74 -19.25
C LYS A 248 -21.71 -0.83 -20.66
N GLY A 249 -21.30 -1.77 -21.50
CA GLY A 249 -21.89 -1.88 -22.84
C GLY A 249 -21.33 -0.87 -23.87
N VAL A 250 -20.38 -0.01 -23.48
CA VAL A 250 -19.96 1.13 -24.30
C VAL A 250 -18.91 0.69 -25.30
N ARG A 251 -19.13 0.98 -26.60
CA ARG A 251 -18.17 0.72 -27.69
C ARG A 251 -17.61 -0.72 -27.71
N HIS A 252 -18.51 -1.71 -27.63
CA HIS A 252 -18.15 -3.14 -27.74
C HIS A 252 -17.53 -3.51 -29.09
N ASP A 253 -17.78 -2.68 -30.11
CA ASP A 253 -17.22 -2.82 -31.46
C ASP A 253 -15.70 -2.63 -31.50
N LEU A 254 -15.12 -1.94 -30.51
CA LEU A 254 -13.70 -1.60 -30.49
C LEU A 254 -12.82 -2.76 -30.01
N ILE A 255 -11.73 -2.97 -30.73
CA ILE A 255 -10.58 -3.76 -30.24
C ILE A 255 -9.59 -2.77 -29.64
N ILE A 256 -9.19 -2.96 -28.39
CA ILE A 256 -8.24 -2.06 -27.70
C ILE A 256 -7.12 -2.92 -27.13
N ILE A 257 -5.89 -2.59 -27.50
CA ILE A 257 -4.67 -3.29 -27.11
C ILE A 257 -3.73 -2.32 -26.42
N ASP A 258 -3.35 -2.63 -25.18
CA ASP A 258 -2.20 -1.99 -24.53
C ASP A 258 -0.89 -2.62 -25.03
N LYS A 259 -0.08 -1.83 -25.72
CA LYS A 259 1.23 -2.26 -26.25
C LYS A 259 2.18 -2.71 -25.14
N GLU A 260 2.10 -2.10 -23.96
CA GLU A 260 2.99 -2.39 -22.82
C GLU A 260 2.63 -3.71 -22.13
N LEU A 261 1.42 -4.24 -22.38
CA LEU A 261 1.00 -5.54 -21.90
C LEU A 261 1.36 -6.68 -22.86
N LEU A 262 1.61 -6.41 -24.15
CA LEU A 262 2.02 -7.44 -25.13
C LEU A 262 3.32 -8.19 -24.75
N ARG A 263 4.17 -7.60 -23.92
CA ARG A 263 5.36 -8.27 -23.35
C ARG A 263 5.03 -9.24 -22.21
N ARG A 264 3.78 -9.37 -21.79
CA ARG A 264 3.35 -10.20 -20.67
C ARG A 264 2.81 -11.52 -21.20
N THR A 265 3.31 -12.63 -20.66
CA THR A 265 2.97 -14.02 -21.07
C THR A 265 1.54 -14.46 -20.70
N TRP A 266 0.69 -13.53 -20.29
CA TRP A 266 -0.68 -13.75 -19.89
C TRP A 266 -1.66 -12.80 -20.60
N TYR A 267 -1.15 -11.90 -21.45
CA TYR A 267 -1.95 -10.89 -22.11
C TYR A 267 -2.21 -11.26 -23.56
N ILE A 268 -3.51 -11.35 -23.91
CA ILE A 268 -4.08 -11.79 -25.20
C ILE A 268 -3.76 -13.24 -25.55
#